data_AF-A0A960XVK3-F1
#
_entry.id   AF-A0A960XVK3-F1
#
_cell.length_a   1.000
_cell.length_b   1.000
_cell.length_c   1.000
_cell.angle_alpha   90.00
_cell.angle_beta   90.00
_cell.angle_gamma   90.00
#
_symmetry.space_group_name_H-M   'P 1'
#
loop_
_entity.id
_entity.type
_entity.pdbx_description
1 polymer ?
#
loop_
_entity_poly.entity_id
_entity_poly.type
_entity_poly.pdbx_seq_one_letter_code
_entity_poly.pdbx_strand_id
1 'polypeptide(L)'
;MKKDGLAFRFSVILDALLLLGAVFVCIMWIANRPLFYVEDGPVMSIFTAFSLLLMAGARLARKLLFGWPTALTLAVIGLVLGGNVSSMLIHLSMPPELLGSFNIVLTSVMTSIGLALFCLYELLIALRETPQSALIFDDILLHLALVPGGLSLLGVLLSNPTYISEGSDPRVGISLLEMAFMGTYAVTAVLANRHLFLWQFLKASYSNRIIFAALFANQFIAPVIVAYAFRDISRATSGPGLELFVLLAGVITTVSFLAMQAFLQRRSVPVSTDI
;
A
#
# COMPACT_ATOMS: atom_id res chain seq x y z
N MET A 1 0.87 -3.69 -31.79
CA MET A 1 1.59 -3.53 -30.50
C MET A 1 2.47 -2.30 -30.56
N LYS A 2 2.04 -1.16 -30.00
CA LYS A 2 2.95 -0.02 -29.74
C LYS A 2 4.11 -0.56 -28.89
N LYS A 3 5.35 -0.09 -29.12
CA LYS A 3 6.50 -0.48 -28.28
C LYS A 3 6.18 -0.16 -26.82
N ASP A 4 5.76 -1.16 -26.06
CA ASP A 4 5.50 -0.98 -24.65
C ASP A 4 6.82 -0.65 -23.97
N GLY A 5 6.94 0.60 -23.54
CA GLY A 5 8.13 1.13 -22.89
C GLY A 5 8.56 0.26 -21.71
N LEU A 6 9.85 0.29 -21.39
CA LEU A 6 10.53 -0.51 -20.37
C LEU A 6 9.75 -0.63 -19.05
N ALA A 7 9.16 0.46 -18.56
CA ALA A 7 8.34 0.50 -17.34
C ALA A 7 7.12 -0.44 -17.38
N PHE A 8 6.46 -0.58 -18.54
CA PHE A 8 5.33 -1.50 -18.69
C PHE A 8 5.78 -2.95 -18.54
N ARG A 9 6.88 -3.33 -19.20
CA ARG A 9 7.44 -4.69 -19.12
C ARG A 9 7.84 -5.04 -17.69
N PHE A 10 8.51 -4.12 -17.00
CA PHE A 10 8.82 -4.30 -15.58
C PHE A 10 7.56 -4.45 -14.72
N SER A 11 6.53 -3.62 -14.96
CA SER A 11 5.27 -3.74 -14.21
C SER A 11 4.60 -5.11 -14.42
N VAL A 12 4.66 -5.67 -15.62
CA VAL A 12 4.12 -7.00 -15.94
C VAL A 12 4.90 -8.10 -15.23
N ILE A 13 6.23 -8.04 -15.27
CA ILE A 13 7.09 -9.02 -14.59
C ILE A 13 6.83 -9.00 -13.08
N LEU A 14 6.79 -7.82 -12.47
CA LEU A 14 6.57 -7.68 -11.04
C LEU A 14 5.16 -8.12 -10.62
N ASP A 15 4.11 -7.81 -11.41
CA ASP A 15 2.76 -8.33 -11.15
C ASP A 15 2.71 -9.86 -11.25
N ALA A 16 3.42 -10.45 -12.24
CA ALA A 16 3.49 -11.91 -12.38
C ALA A 16 4.25 -12.57 -11.21
N LEU A 17 5.37 -11.99 -10.76
CA LEU A 17 6.09 -12.46 -9.58
C LEU A 17 5.24 -12.34 -8.31
N LEU A 18 4.51 -11.24 -8.15
CA LEU A 18 3.61 -11.05 -7.03
C LEU A 18 2.47 -12.07 -7.05
N LEU A 19 1.87 -12.32 -8.22
CA LEU A 19 0.83 -13.33 -8.41
C LEU A 19 1.33 -14.72 -8.03
N LEU A 20 2.48 -15.13 -8.58
CA LEU A 20 3.08 -16.44 -8.30
C LEU A 20 3.48 -16.59 -6.83
N GLY A 21 4.06 -15.53 -6.24
CA GLY A 21 4.38 -15.48 -4.83
C GLY A 21 3.14 -15.62 -3.95
N ALA A 22 2.03 -14.96 -4.31
CA ALA A 22 0.77 -15.05 -3.59
C ALA A 22 0.13 -16.45 -3.71
N VAL A 23 0.16 -17.06 -4.89
CA VAL A 23 -0.23 -18.47 -5.08
C VAL A 23 0.58 -19.37 -4.15
N PHE A 24 1.90 -19.20 -4.12
CA PHE A 24 2.79 -20.01 -3.31
C PHE A 24 2.48 -19.87 -1.81
N VAL A 25 2.28 -18.65 -1.31
CA VAL A 25 1.86 -18.41 0.09
C VAL A 25 0.53 -19.11 0.39
N CYS A 26 -0.46 -19.00 -0.49
CA CYS A 26 -1.74 -19.68 -0.31
C CYS A 26 -1.59 -21.22 -0.26
N ILE A 27 -0.80 -21.81 -1.15
CA ILE A 27 -0.51 -23.26 -1.14
C ILE A 27 0.15 -23.67 0.17
N MET A 28 1.11 -22.87 0.65
CA MET A 28 1.82 -23.14 1.90
C MET A 28 0.89 -23.07 3.11
N TRP A 29 -0.08 -22.16 3.13
CA TRP A 29 -1.15 -22.16 4.12
C TRP A 29 -2.04 -23.41 4.04
N ILE A 30 -2.49 -23.80 2.85
CA ILE A 30 -3.32 -25.00 2.65
C ILE A 30 -2.58 -26.28 3.09
N ALA A 31 -1.26 -26.31 2.88
CA ALA A 31 -0.39 -27.40 3.31
C ALA A 31 -0.08 -27.39 4.82
N ASN A 32 -0.68 -26.48 5.61
CA ASN A 32 -0.39 -26.24 7.03
C ASN A 32 1.10 -25.95 7.30
N ARG A 33 1.78 -25.29 6.37
CA ARG A 33 3.18 -24.86 6.48
C ARG A 33 3.34 -23.40 6.08
N PRO A 34 2.65 -22.46 6.75
CA PRO A 34 2.77 -21.03 6.43
C PRO A 34 4.22 -20.57 6.42
N LEU A 35 4.57 -19.74 5.42
CA LEU A 35 5.93 -19.25 5.23
C LEU A 35 6.34 -18.30 6.35
N PHE A 36 7.55 -18.48 6.87
CA PHE A 36 8.10 -17.67 7.96
C PHE A 36 7.17 -17.58 9.17
N TYR A 37 6.40 -18.65 9.44
CA TYR A 37 5.50 -18.69 10.58
C TYR A 37 6.29 -18.68 11.88
N VAL A 38 5.89 -17.79 12.79
CA VAL A 38 6.39 -17.70 14.16
C VAL A 38 5.19 -17.49 15.07
N GLU A 39 5.16 -18.14 16.24
CA GLU A 39 4.01 -18.07 17.15
C GLU A 39 3.88 -16.72 17.86
N ASP A 40 4.99 -16.00 18.03
CA ASP A 40 5.11 -14.74 18.75
C ASP A 40 5.38 -13.54 17.83
N GLY A 41 5.16 -13.69 16.52
CA GLY A 41 5.41 -12.64 15.54
C GLY A 41 4.44 -12.66 14.37
N PRO A 42 4.37 -11.55 13.61
CA PRO A 42 3.38 -11.39 12.55
C PRO A 42 3.68 -12.34 11.39
N VAL A 43 2.63 -12.95 10.86
CA VAL A 43 2.70 -13.84 9.69
C VAL A 43 1.79 -13.30 8.60
N MET A 44 2.24 -13.36 7.34
CA MET A 44 1.38 -13.01 6.21
C MET A 44 0.18 -13.96 6.17
N SER A 45 -1.02 -13.44 6.39
CA SER A 45 -2.23 -14.25 6.42
C SER A 45 -2.58 -14.82 5.04
N ILE A 46 -3.32 -15.93 5.02
CA ILE A 46 -3.87 -16.48 3.78
C ILE A 46 -4.79 -15.46 3.09
N PHE A 47 -5.51 -14.64 3.87
CA PHE A 47 -6.44 -13.63 3.36
C PHE A 47 -5.70 -12.46 2.69
N THR A 48 -4.56 -12.03 3.22
CA THR A 48 -3.71 -11.02 2.58
C THR A 48 -3.12 -11.57 1.29
N ALA A 49 -2.59 -12.80 1.32
CA ALA A 49 -2.06 -13.45 0.13
C ALA A 49 -3.13 -13.61 -0.95
N PHE A 50 -4.33 -14.04 -0.57
CA PHE A 50 -5.45 -14.18 -1.49
C PHE A 50 -5.94 -12.83 -2.04
N SER A 51 -5.98 -11.77 -1.21
CA SER A 51 -6.29 -10.41 -1.66
C SER A 51 -5.31 -9.93 -2.72
N LEU A 52 -4.01 -10.10 -2.48
CA LEU A 52 -2.95 -9.72 -3.42
C LEU A 52 -2.97 -10.57 -4.69
N LEU A 53 -3.27 -11.87 -4.57
CA LEU A 53 -3.47 -12.77 -5.71
C LEU A 53 -4.56 -12.23 -6.64
N LEU A 54 -5.73 -11.90 -6.08
CA LEU A 54 -6.86 -11.41 -6.84
C LEU A 54 -6.59 -10.04 -7.47
N MET A 55 -5.99 -9.12 -6.72
CA MET A 55 -5.66 -7.78 -7.20
C MET A 55 -4.60 -7.81 -8.31
N ALA A 56 -3.48 -8.51 -8.08
CA ALA A 56 -2.42 -8.66 -9.08
C ALA A 56 -2.93 -9.42 -10.31
N GLY A 57 -3.75 -10.46 -10.11
CA GLY A 57 -4.36 -11.23 -11.19
C GLY A 57 -5.29 -10.40 -12.06
N ALA A 58 -6.20 -9.63 -11.45
CA ALA A 58 -7.10 -8.73 -12.16
C ALA A 58 -6.34 -7.65 -12.95
N ARG A 59 -5.28 -7.08 -12.35
CA ARG A 59 -4.42 -6.10 -13.02
C ARG A 59 -3.65 -6.72 -14.20
N LEU A 60 -3.09 -7.91 -14.02
CA LEU A 60 -2.34 -8.60 -15.07
C LEU A 60 -3.27 -9.02 -16.22
N ALA A 61 -4.47 -9.51 -15.90
CA ALA A 61 -5.50 -9.83 -16.87
C ALA A 61 -5.89 -8.61 -17.71
N ARG A 62 -6.12 -7.45 -17.08
CA ARG A 62 -6.34 -6.18 -17.79
C ARG A 62 -5.19 -5.77 -18.72
N LYS A 63 -3.94 -6.09 -18.36
CA LYS A 63 -2.76 -5.73 -19.16
C LYS A 63 -2.53 -6.68 -20.34
N LEU A 64 -2.80 -7.97 -20.18
CA LEU A 64 -2.34 -9.01 -21.11
C LEU A 64 -3.47 -9.71 -21.87
N LEU A 65 -4.68 -9.78 -21.31
CA LEU A 65 -5.79 -10.50 -21.94
C LEU A 65 -6.63 -9.54 -22.77
N PHE A 66 -6.65 -9.79 -24.07
CA PHE A 66 -7.51 -9.05 -24.99
C PHE A 66 -8.98 -9.30 -24.64
N GLY A 67 -9.74 -8.22 -24.45
CA GLY A 67 -11.18 -8.30 -24.15
C GLY A 67 -11.53 -8.64 -22.69
N TRP A 68 -10.58 -8.57 -21.75
CA TRP A 68 -10.89 -8.72 -20.32
C TRP A 68 -11.96 -7.72 -19.87
N PRO A 69 -13.12 -8.16 -19.34
CA PRO A 69 -14.21 -7.25 -19.01
C PRO A 69 -13.90 -6.34 -17.82
N THR A 70 -14.21 -5.04 -17.96
CA THR A 70 -14.12 -4.09 -16.83
C THR A 70 -15.00 -4.55 -15.67
N ALA A 71 -16.21 -5.06 -15.94
CA ALA A 71 -17.11 -5.58 -14.91
C ALA A 71 -16.46 -6.69 -14.07
N LEU A 72 -15.67 -7.58 -14.67
CA LEU A 72 -14.97 -8.65 -13.96
C LEU A 72 -13.85 -8.09 -13.07
N THR A 73 -13.13 -7.07 -13.55
CA THR A 73 -12.17 -6.33 -12.70
C THR A 73 -12.86 -5.72 -11.50
N LEU A 74 -13.97 -5.01 -11.70
CA LEU A 74 -14.72 -4.36 -10.62
C LEU A 74 -15.24 -5.38 -9.62
N ALA A 75 -15.74 -6.54 -10.07
CA ALA A 75 -16.20 -7.61 -9.21
C ALA A 75 -15.06 -8.17 -8.35
N VAL A 76 -13.89 -8.45 -8.94
CA VAL A 76 -12.74 -8.97 -8.20
C VAL A 76 -12.22 -7.95 -7.19
N ILE A 77 -12.06 -6.69 -7.59
CA ILE A 77 -11.60 -5.63 -6.68
C ILE A 77 -12.65 -5.34 -5.59
N GLY A 78 -13.94 -5.36 -5.92
CA GLY A 78 -15.04 -5.20 -4.98
C GLY A 78 -15.09 -6.32 -3.93
N LEU A 79 -14.83 -7.57 -4.34
CA LEU A 79 -14.71 -8.71 -3.43
C LEU A 79 -13.57 -8.50 -2.42
N VAL A 80 -12.39 -8.10 -2.92
CA VAL A 80 -11.23 -7.86 -2.06
C VAL A 80 -11.48 -6.68 -1.11
N LEU A 81 -12.05 -5.58 -1.61
CA LEU A 81 -12.41 -4.42 -0.79
C LEU A 81 -13.40 -4.81 0.31
N GLY A 82 -14.50 -5.50 -0.04
CA GLY A 82 -15.51 -5.95 0.91
C GLY A 82 -14.93 -6.90 1.97
N GLY A 83 -14.08 -7.84 1.58
CA GLY A 83 -13.38 -8.74 2.50
C GLY A 83 -12.49 -8.01 3.50
N ASN A 84 -11.71 -7.02 3.04
CA ASN A 84 -10.83 -6.24 3.92
C ASN A 84 -11.61 -5.29 4.84
N VAL A 85 -12.69 -4.67 4.36
CA VAL A 85 -13.60 -3.88 5.23
C VAL A 85 -14.26 -4.78 6.28
N SER A 86 -14.70 -5.98 5.89
CA SER A 86 -15.23 -6.96 6.84
C SER A 86 -14.19 -7.38 7.88
N SER A 87 -12.93 -7.59 7.48
CA SER A 87 -11.83 -7.92 8.41
C SER A 87 -11.65 -6.82 9.46
N MET A 88 -11.64 -5.55 9.03
CA MET A 88 -11.57 -4.41 9.97
C MET A 88 -12.74 -4.43 10.96
N LEU A 89 -13.96 -4.64 10.48
CA LEU A 89 -15.14 -4.67 11.34
C LEU A 89 -15.10 -5.83 12.33
N ILE A 90 -14.62 -7.01 11.92
CA ILE A 90 -14.43 -8.16 12.81
C ILE A 90 -13.45 -7.80 13.92
N HIS A 91 -12.27 -7.26 13.60
CA HIS A 91 -11.30 -6.85 14.62
C HIS A 91 -11.81 -5.74 15.55
N LEU A 92 -12.65 -4.83 15.05
CA LEU A 92 -13.19 -3.72 15.84
C LEU A 92 -14.40 -4.11 16.71
N SER A 93 -15.06 -5.24 16.44
CA SER A 93 -16.32 -5.61 17.11
C SER A 93 -16.26 -6.95 17.85
N MET A 94 -15.34 -7.84 17.50
CA MET A 94 -15.26 -9.18 18.06
C MET A 94 -14.40 -9.19 19.34
N PRO A 95 -14.85 -9.91 20.40
CA PRO A 95 -14.05 -10.12 21.60
C PRO A 95 -12.68 -10.77 21.30
N PRO A 96 -11.58 -10.33 21.95
CA PRO A 96 -10.24 -10.87 21.74
C PRO A 96 -10.13 -12.39 21.91
N GLU A 97 -10.88 -12.96 22.85
CA GLU A 97 -10.88 -14.40 23.13
C GLU A 97 -11.40 -15.22 21.94
N LEU A 98 -12.37 -14.66 21.21
CA LEU A 98 -12.91 -15.31 20.03
C LEU A 98 -12.00 -15.08 18.81
N LEU A 99 -11.34 -13.92 18.70
CA LEU A 99 -10.34 -13.68 17.64
C LEU A 99 -9.15 -14.64 17.76
N GLY A 100 -8.64 -14.88 18.97
CA GLY A 100 -7.54 -15.82 19.21
C GLY A 100 -7.92 -17.29 19.02
N SER A 101 -9.21 -17.62 18.94
CA SER A 101 -9.69 -19.00 18.80
C SER A 101 -9.58 -19.57 17.37
N PHE A 102 -9.32 -18.71 16.37
CA PHE A 102 -9.20 -19.16 14.99
C PHE A 102 -7.85 -19.84 14.73
N ASN A 103 -7.89 -20.99 14.04
CA ASN A 103 -6.69 -21.69 13.56
C ASN A 103 -6.03 -21.00 12.35
N ILE A 104 -6.67 -19.97 11.81
CA ILE A 104 -6.19 -19.19 10.67
C ILE A 104 -5.97 -17.76 11.16
N VAL A 105 -4.83 -17.18 10.81
CA VAL A 105 -4.52 -15.79 11.13
C VAL A 105 -5.35 -14.87 10.25
N LEU A 106 -6.08 -13.93 10.87
CA LEU A 106 -6.86 -12.91 10.16
C LEU A 106 -5.95 -11.80 9.63
N THR A 107 -6.40 -11.09 8.60
CA THR A 107 -5.69 -9.90 8.10
C THR A 107 -5.87 -8.75 9.09
N SER A 108 -4.76 -8.21 9.60
CA SER A 108 -4.78 -7.10 10.56
C SER A 108 -5.56 -5.89 10.03
N VAL A 109 -6.06 -5.07 10.95
CA VAL A 109 -6.74 -3.80 10.60
C VAL A 109 -5.85 -2.93 9.72
N MET A 110 -4.56 -2.82 10.07
CA MET A 110 -3.61 -1.97 9.36
C MET A 110 -3.35 -2.46 7.93
N THR A 111 -3.15 -3.77 7.74
CA THR A 111 -3.03 -4.38 6.40
C THR A 111 -4.31 -4.17 5.60
N SER A 112 -5.46 -4.38 6.23
CA SER A 112 -6.76 -4.22 5.59
C SER A 112 -6.97 -2.80 5.08
N ILE A 113 -6.56 -1.78 5.84
CA ILE A 113 -6.60 -0.37 5.41
C ILE A 113 -5.75 -0.18 4.14
N GLY A 114 -4.51 -0.70 4.14
CA GLY A 114 -3.63 -0.59 2.97
C GLY A 114 -4.22 -1.27 1.73
N LEU A 115 -4.75 -2.48 1.87
CA LEU A 115 -5.41 -3.21 0.78
C LEU A 115 -6.68 -2.50 0.30
N ALA A 116 -7.50 -1.96 1.21
CA ALA A 116 -8.68 -1.18 0.85
C ALA A 116 -8.31 0.07 0.04
N LEU A 117 -7.25 0.80 0.42
CA LEU A 117 -6.74 1.94 -0.33
C LEU A 117 -6.21 1.55 -1.71
N PHE A 118 -5.51 0.42 -1.83
CA PHE A 118 -5.10 -0.12 -3.12
C PHE A 118 -6.29 -0.55 -3.99
N CYS A 119 -7.34 -1.11 -3.40
CA CYS A 119 -8.58 -1.43 -4.11
C CYS A 119 -9.27 -0.16 -4.60
N LEU A 120 -9.38 0.88 -3.78
CA LEU A 120 -9.91 2.18 -4.19
C LEU A 120 -9.12 2.77 -5.36
N TYR A 121 -7.78 2.67 -5.31
CA TYR A 121 -6.91 3.07 -6.42
C TYR A 121 -7.22 2.28 -7.71
N GLU A 122 -7.35 0.95 -7.63
CA GLU A 122 -7.69 0.13 -8.80
C GLU A 122 -9.08 0.41 -9.35
N LEU A 123 -10.06 0.67 -8.47
CA LEU A 123 -11.41 1.08 -8.88
C LEU A 123 -11.37 2.40 -9.64
N LEU A 124 -10.61 3.39 -9.15
CA LEU A 124 -10.45 4.65 -9.87
C LEU A 124 -9.83 4.43 -11.25
N ILE A 125 -8.77 3.63 -11.37
CA ILE A 125 -8.16 3.35 -12.68
C ILE A 125 -9.11 2.58 -13.61
N ALA A 126 -9.90 1.64 -13.08
CA ALA A 126 -10.83 0.85 -13.89
C ALA A 126 -12.04 1.67 -14.36
N LEU A 127 -12.51 2.62 -13.55
CA LEU A 127 -13.73 3.40 -13.82
C LEU A 127 -13.47 4.71 -14.56
N ARG A 128 -12.27 5.27 -14.45
CA ARG A 128 -11.99 6.62 -14.92
C ARG A 128 -10.93 6.62 -16.02
N GLU A 129 -11.22 7.36 -17.11
CA GLU A 129 -10.15 7.88 -17.97
C GLU A 129 -9.31 8.86 -17.13
N THR A 130 -8.06 8.48 -16.86
CA THR A 130 -7.22 9.05 -15.79
C THR A 130 -7.38 10.57 -15.63
N PRO A 131 -7.65 11.06 -14.42
CA PRO A 131 -7.94 12.46 -14.15
C PRO A 131 -6.95 13.43 -14.78
N GLN A 132 -7.44 14.30 -15.65
CA GLN A 132 -6.97 15.68 -15.58
C GLN A 132 -7.71 16.37 -14.41
N SER A 133 -7.46 16.00 -13.14
CA SER A 133 -7.88 16.80 -11.95
C SER A 133 -6.71 17.30 -11.09
N ALA A 134 -6.95 18.38 -10.33
CA ALA A 134 -5.96 18.95 -9.39
C ALA A 134 -5.79 18.06 -8.15
N LEU A 135 -6.87 17.38 -7.76
CA LEU A 135 -6.84 16.33 -6.75
C LEU A 135 -6.19 15.11 -7.37
N ILE A 136 -4.89 14.96 -7.11
CA ILE A 136 -4.02 13.83 -7.51
C ILE A 136 -4.38 12.55 -6.73
N PHE A 137 -5.65 12.15 -6.78
CA PHE A 137 -6.21 11.06 -5.98
C PHE A 137 -5.41 9.77 -6.09
N ASP A 138 -4.97 9.41 -7.31
CA ASP A 138 -4.18 8.21 -7.57
C ASP A 138 -2.87 8.22 -6.78
N ASP A 139 -2.14 9.34 -6.81
CA ASP A 139 -0.90 9.54 -6.06
C ASP A 139 -1.16 9.51 -4.54
N ILE A 140 -2.22 10.18 -4.07
CA ILE A 140 -2.61 10.22 -2.66
C ILE A 140 -2.90 8.81 -2.12
N LEU A 141 -3.72 8.04 -2.84
CA LEU A 141 -4.09 6.68 -2.42
C LEU A 141 -2.88 5.77 -2.35
N LEU A 142 -1.95 5.87 -3.30
CA LEU A 142 -0.71 5.09 -3.26
C LEU A 142 0.18 5.45 -2.07
N HIS A 143 0.31 6.73 -1.73
CA HIS A 143 1.05 7.15 -0.53
C HIS A 143 0.38 6.66 0.75
N LEU A 144 -0.94 6.81 0.88
CA LEU A 144 -1.68 6.37 2.06
C LEU A 144 -1.66 4.85 2.22
N ALA A 145 -1.72 4.08 1.13
CA ALA A 145 -1.68 2.63 1.15
C ALA A 145 -0.34 2.07 1.68
N LEU A 146 0.74 2.86 1.61
CA LEU A 146 2.06 2.49 2.11
C LEU A 146 2.26 2.82 3.60
N VAL A 147 1.41 3.67 4.20
CA VAL A 147 1.53 4.08 5.61
C VAL A 147 1.50 2.89 6.58
N PRO A 148 0.58 1.91 6.44
CA PRO A 148 0.58 0.73 7.29
C PRO A 148 1.91 -0.03 7.29
N GLY A 149 2.46 -0.30 6.11
CA GLY A 149 3.75 -0.99 5.98
C GLY A 149 4.91 -0.18 6.55
N GLY A 150 4.91 1.15 6.36
CA GLY A 150 5.90 2.04 6.96
C GLY A 150 5.87 2.04 8.49
N LEU A 151 4.68 2.04 9.09
CA LEU A 151 4.51 1.92 10.53
C LEU A 151 5.00 0.57 11.05
N SER A 152 4.65 -0.51 10.38
CA SER A 152 5.13 -1.83 10.78
C SER A 152 6.65 -1.96 10.66
N LEU A 153 7.26 -1.38 9.63
CA LEU A 153 8.71 -1.32 9.50
C LEU A 153 9.36 -0.57 10.69
N LEU A 154 8.78 0.55 11.15
CA LEU A 154 9.21 1.20 12.38
C LEU A 154 9.09 0.26 13.59
N GLY A 155 7.97 -0.45 13.69
CA GLY A 155 7.77 -1.49 14.70
C GLY A 155 8.93 -2.48 14.74
N VAL A 156 9.27 -3.08 13.59
CA VAL A 156 10.36 -4.04 13.47
C VAL A 156 11.71 -3.43 13.88
N LEU A 157 12.03 -2.22 13.40
CA LEU A 157 13.31 -1.55 13.70
C LEU A 157 13.46 -1.19 15.18
N LEU A 158 12.35 -0.91 15.86
CA LEU A 158 12.32 -0.48 17.27
C LEU A 158 12.01 -1.62 18.23
N SER A 159 11.62 -2.79 17.71
CA SER A 159 11.07 -3.90 18.47
C SER A 159 9.85 -3.47 19.30
N ASN A 160 8.98 -2.63 18.73
CA ASN A 160 7.76 -2.13 19.38
C ASN A 160 6.53 -2.93 18.90
N PRO A 161 5.94 -3.81 19.75
CA PRO A 161 4.83 -4.67 19.34
C PRO A 161 3.59 -3.87 18.91
N THR A 162 3.38 -2.66 19.45
CA THR A 162 2.26 -1.77 19.12
C THR A 162 2.14 -1.47 17.62
N TYR A 163 3.26 -1.50 16.90
CA TYR A 163 3.31 -1.24 15.46
C TYR A 163 3.43 -2.51 14.61
N ILE A 164 3.82 -3.62 15.22
CA ILE A 164 4.10 -4.89 14.52
C ILE A 164 2.83 -5.74 14.43
N SER A 165 2.11 -5.86 15.54
CA SER A 165 1.01 -6.81 15.69
C SER A 165 -0.11 -6.23 16.56
N GLU A 166 -1.26 -6.88 16.49
CA GLU A 166 -2.38 -6.65 17.38
C GLU A 166 -2.07 -7.25 18.76
N GLY A 167 -2.49 -6.56 19.83
CA GLY A 167 -2.20 -7.02 21.20
C GLY A 167 -2.93 -8.30 21.60
N SER A 168 -4.00 -8.68 20.89
CA SER A 168 -4.81 -9.86 21.13
C SER A 168 -4.19 -11.16 20.56
N ASP A 169 -3.51 -11.06 19.43
CA ASP A 169 -2.78 -12.16 18.79
C ASP A 169 -1.53 -11.61 18.08
N PRO A 170 -0.31 -11.94 18.53
CA PRO A 170 0.93 -11.42 17.95
C PRO A 170 1.14 -11.84 16.49
N ARG A 171 0.42 -12.88 16.02
CA ARG A 171 0.45 -13.34 14.63
C ARG A 171 -0.33 -12.41 13.70
N VAL A 172 -1.35 -11.73 14.23
CA VAL A 172 -2.15 -10.75 13.50
C VAL A 172 -1.37 -9.45 13.45
N GLY A 173 -0.69 -9.21 12.34
CA GLY A 173 0.12 -8.01 12.14
C GLY A 173 0.60 -7.91 10.71
N ILE A 174 1.54 -7.00 10.45
CA ILE A 174 2.14 -6.87 9.13
C ILE A 174 3.52 -7.52 9.14
N SER A 175 3.65 -8.69 8.52
CA SER A 175 4.94 -9.38 8.43
C SER A 175 5.88 -8.70 7.42
N LEU A 176 7.18 -8.97 7.51
CA LEU A 176 8.15 -8.50 6.49
C LEU A 176 7.83 -9.02 5.09
N LEU A 177 7.31 -10.24 4.99
CA LEU A 177 6.86 -10.80 3.71
C LEU A 177 5.67 -10.02 3.16
N GLU A 178 4.71 -9.69 4.03
CA GLU A 178 3.53 -8.91 3.67
C GLU A 178 3.91 -7.49 3.22
N MET A 179 4.81 -6.82 3.96
CA MET A 179 5.37 -5.53 3.57
C MET A 179 6.05 -5.59 2.20
N ALA A 180 6.84 -6.63 1.93
CA ALA A 180 7.52 -6.82 0.65
C ALA A 180 6.51 -6.99 -0.51
N PHE A 181 5.43 -7.74 -0.28
CA PHE A 181 4.39 -7.95 -1.28
C PHE A 181 3.59 -6.68 -1.56
N MET A 182 3.15 -5.98 -0.51
CA MET A 182 2.44 -4.70 -0.63
C MET A 182 3.32 -3.62 -1.26
N GLY A 183 4.60 -3.55 -0.88
CA GLY A 183 5.57 -2.65 -1.51
C GLY A 183 5.77 -2.96 -3.00
N THR A 184 5.87 -4.24 -3.36
CA THR A 184 5.93 -4.68 -4.76
C THR A 184 4.64 -4.30 -5.51
N TYR A 185 3.48 -4.45 -4.87
CA TYR A 185 2.20 -4.02 -5.43
C TYR A 185 2.12 -2.50 -5.65
N ALA A 186 2.69 -1.69 -4.75
CA ALA A 186 2.77 -0.24 -4.91
C ALA A 186 3.70 0.14 -6.08
N VAL A 187 4.88 -0.48 -6.16
CA VAL A 187 5.85 -0.22 -7.24
C VAL A 187 5.26 -0.58 -8.60
N THR A 188 4.61 -1.73 -8.71
CA THR A 188 3.91 -2.14 -9.94
C THR A 188 2.79 -1.19 -10.32
N ALA A 189 2.00 -0.71 -9.35
CA ALA A 189 0.95 0.28 -9.57
C ALA A 189 1.52 1.58 -10.17
N VAL A 190 2.60 2.09 -9.56
CA VAL A 190 3.29 3.31 -10.00
C VAL A 190 3.87 3.16 -11.40
N LEU A 191 4.50 2.03 -11.71
CA LEU A 191 5.07 1.75 -13.03
C LEU A 191 4.00 1.54 -14.11
N ALA A 192 2.86 0.96 -13.74
CA ALA A 192 1.75 0.68 -14.64
C ALA A 192 1.00 1.96 -15.04
N ASN A 193 0.81 2.89 -14.10
CA ASN A 193 0.09 4.13 -14.35
C ASN A 193 1.03 5.26 -14.79
N ARG A 194 1.12 5.48 -16.11
CA ARG A 194 1.93 6.58 -16.70
C ARG A 194 1.34 7.97 -16.50
N HIS A 195 0.07 8.06 -16.09
CA HIS A 195 -0.66 9.31 -15.98
C HIS A 195 -0.59 9.91 -14.57
N LEU A 196 0.04 9.23 -13.61
CA LEU A 196 0.31 9.77 -12.28
C LEU A 196 0.95 11.16 -12.40
N PHE A 197 0.49 12.07 -11.54
CA PHE A 197 1.07 13.41 -11.48
C PHE A 197 2.56 13.33 -11.12
N LEU A 198 2.94 12.38 -10.26
CA LEU A 198 4.33 12.11 -9.92
C LEU A 198 5.24 12.01 -11.15
N TRP A 199 4.83 11.29 -12.21
CA TRP A 199 5.66 11.16 -13.40
C TRP A 199 5.82 12.47 -14.17
N GLN A 200 4.78 13.30 -14.18
CA GLN A 200 4.83 14.63 -14.81
C GLN A 200 5.76 15.55 -14.01
N PHE A 201 5.61 15.56 -12.69
CA PHE A 201 6.42 16.32 -11.77
C PHE A 201 7.92 15.96 -11.86
N LEU A 202 8.25 14.66 -11.86
CA LEU A 202 9.62 14.16 -11.94
C LEU A 202 10.28 14.41 -13.31
N LYS A 203 9.48 14.46 -14.38
CA LYS A 203 9.99 14.77 -15.73
C LYS A 203 10.28 16.25 -15.93
N ALA A 204 9.56 17.13 -15.24
CA ALA A 204 9.65 18.58 -15.44
C ALA A 204 11.04 19.17 -15.12
N SER A 205 11.72 18.70 -14.07
CA SER A 205 13.07 19.20 -13.74
C SER A 205 13.90 18.20 -12.91
N TYR A 206 15.23 18.37 -12.90
CA TYR A 206 16.11 17.61 -12.01
C TYR A 206 15.91 18.01 -10.54
N SER A 207 15.68 19.30 -10.27
CA SER A 207 15.37 19.80 -8.92
C SER A 207 14.12 19.13 -8.35
N ASN A 208 13.08 18.91 -9.14
CA ASN A 208 11.86 18.21 -8.71
C ASN A 208 12.17 16.77 -8.28
N ARG A 209 13.09 16.08 -8.96
CA ARG A 209 13.52 14.72 -8.57
C ARG A 209 14.22 14.72 -7.22
N ILE A 210 15.10 15.69 -6.99
CA ILE A 210 15.79 15.82 -5.69
C ILE A 210 14.78 16.16 -4.59
N ILE A 211 13.89 17.13 -4.81
CA ILE A 211 12.87 17.52 -3.82
C ILE A 211 11.95 16.35 -3.48
N PHE A 212 11.45 15.64 -4.49
CA PHE A 212 10.62 14.47 -4.25
C PHE A 212 11.38 13.37 -3.52
N ALA A 213 12.62 13.05 -3.94
CA ALA A 213 13.44 12.06 -3.27
C ALA A 213 13.70 12.42 -1.80
N ALA A 214 13.96 13.70 -1.51
CA ALA A 214 14.15 14.20 -0.16
C ALA A 214 12.86 14.07 0.68
N LEU A 215 11.70 14.51 0.15
CA LEU A 215 10.41 14.39 0.84
C LEU A 215 10.03 12.92 1.09
N PHE A 216 10.16 12.08 0.06
CA PHE A 216 9.84 10.66 0.12
C PHE A 216 10.77 9.91 1.08
N ALA A 217 12.07 10.20 1.07
CA ALA A 217 13.01 9.62 2.02
C ALA A 217 12.73 10.12 3.45
N ASN A 218 12.46 11.41 3.62
CA ASN A 218 12.16 12.02 4.91
C ASN A 218 10.93 11.38 5.58
N GLN A 219 9.92 10.97 4.81
CA GLN A 219 8.71 10.33 5.35
C GLN A 219 9.01 9.03 6.13
N PHE A 220 10.12 8.35 5.84
CA PHE A 220 10.52 7.10 6.48
C PHE A 220 11.76 7.24 7.36
N ILE A 221 12.72 8.09 6.97
CA ILE A 221 13.98 8.27 7.71
C ILE A 221 13.77 9.13 8.97
N ALA A 222 13.04 10.24 8.88
CA ALA A 222 12.86 11.13 10.03
C ALA A 222 12.17 10.43 11.22
N PRO A 223 11.11 9.61 11.03
CA PRO A 223 10.53 8.82 12.11
C PRO A 223 11.53 7.87 12.76
N VAL A 224 12.40 7.22 11.97
CA VAL A 224 13.46 6.34 12.49
C VAL A 224 14.45 7.12 13.35
N ILE A 225 14.91 8.29 12.87
CA ILE A 225 15.84 9.15 13.62
C ILE A 225 15.20 9.58 14.96
N VAL A 226 13.95 10.04 14.94
CA VAL A 226 13.24 10.46 16.14
C VAL A 226 13.04 9.28 17.09
N ALA A 227 12.67 8.11 16.58
CA ALA A 227 12.50 6.94 17.41
C ALA A 227 13.80 6.51 18.11
N TYR A 228 14.95 6.58 17.45
CA TYR A 228 16.24 6.29 18.09
C TYR A 228 16.69 7.40 19.04
N ALA A 229 16.44 8.66 18.71
CA ALA A 229 16.81 9.80 19.56
C ALA A 229 16.00 9.83 20.87
N PHE A 230 14.75 9.37 20.86
CA PHE A 230 13.84 9.37 21.99
C PHE A 230 13.52 7.95 22.51
N ARG A 231 14.38 6.97 22.21
CA ARG A 231 14.15 5.54 22.50
C ARG A 231 13.79 5.25 23.96
N ASP A 232 14.44 5.94 24.90
CA ASP A 232 14.22 5.73 26.33
C ASP A 232 12.85 6.25 26.79
N ILE A 233 12.34 7.31 26.15
CA ILE A 233 11.02 7.87 26.41
C ILE A 233 9.95 6.96 25.81
N SER A 234 10.14 6.49 24.57
CA SER A 234 9.19 5.59 23.91
C SER A 234 9.06 4.23 24.63
N ARG A 235 10.11 3.76 25.33
CA ARG A 235 10.06 2.55 26.18
C ARG A 235 9.27 2.75 27.48
N ALA A 236 9.20 3.97 28.00
CA ALA A 236 8.52 4.28 29.26
C ALA A 236 7.01 4.49 29.10
N THR A 237 6.53 4.65 27.87
CA THR A 237 5.11 4.89 27.55
C THR A 237 4.49 3.70 26.82
N SER A 238 3.37 3.19 27.32
CA SER A 238 2.55 2.22 26.61
C SER A 238 1.71 2.93 25.53
N GLY A 239 2.21 2.99 24.29
CA GLY A 239 1.45 3.55 23.17
C GLY A 239 2.30 4.01 21.99
N PRO A 240 1.68 4.66 20.98
CA PRO A 240 2.41 5.23 19.86
C PRO A 240 3.35 6.36 20.32
N GLY A 241 4.62 6.27 19.95
CA GLY A 241 5.61 7.30 20.23
C GLY A 241 5.58 8.48 19.26
N LEU A 242 6.48 9.44 19.49
CA LEU A 242 6.64 10.66 18.67
C LEU A 242 6.90 10.33 17.18
N GLU A 243 7.52 9.20 16.90
CA GLU A 243 7.81 8.70 15.57
C GLU A 243 6.56 8.53 14.69
N LEU A 244 5.41 8.14 15.26
CA LEU A 244 4.15 8.05 14.51
C LEU A 244 3.75 9.42 13.99
N PHE A 245 3.78 10.45 14.84
CA PHE A 245 3.40 11.81 14.47
C PHE A 245 4.35 12.38 13.42
N VAL A 246 5.64 12.07 13.52
CA VAL A 246 6.64 12.47 12.52
C VAL A 246 6.39 11.77 11.19
N LEU A 247 6.02 10.50 11.19
CA LEU A 247 5.68 9.75 9.97
C LEU A 247 4.45 10.37 9.30
N LEU A 248 3.38 10.59 10.07
CA LEU A 248 2.15 11.20 9.56
C LEU A 248 2.41 12.61 9.03
N ALA A 249 3.21 13.42 9.74
CA ALA A 249 3.60 14.74 9.28
C ALA A 249 4.38 14.66 7.95
N GLY A 250 5.30 13.71 7.81
CA GLY A 250 6.04 13.47 6.57
C GLY A 250 5.14 13.09 5.40
N VAL A 251 4.17 12.20 5.63
CA VAL A 251 3.17 11.79 4.61
C VAL A 251 2.29 12.98 4.21
N ILE A 252 1.72 13.69 5.19
CA ILE A 252 0.89 14.88 4.94
C ILE A 252 1.69 15.93 4.17
N THR A 253 2.94 16.20 4.56
CA THR A 253 3.81 17.17 3.87
C THR A 253 4.05 16.77 2.42
N THR A 254 4.38 15.51 2.17
CA THR A 254 4.66 15.00 0.80
C THR A 254 3.43 15.10 -0.08
N VAL A 255 2.27 14.63 0.41
CA VAL A 255 1.00 14.67 -0.32
C VAL A 255 0.55 16.11 -0.58
N SER A 256 0.64 16.97 0.44
CA SER A 256 0.21 18.37 0.34
C SER A 256 1.09 19.14 -0.64
N PHE A 257 2.41 18.89 -0.62
CA PHE A 257 3.34 19.47 -1.57
C PHE A 257 2.99 19.06 -3.01
N LEU A 258 2.80 17.76 -3.27
CA LEU A 258 2.44 17.29 -4.62
C LEU A 258 1.08 17.84 -5.08
N ALA A 259 0.08 17.89 -4.19
CA ALA A 259 -1.23 18.43 -4.50
C ALA A 259 -1.16 19.94 -4.83
N MET A 260 -0.34 20.70 -4.10
CA MET A 260 -0.11 22.12 -4.36
C MET A 260 0.60 22.33 -5.71
N GLN A 261 1.61 21.52 -6.03
CA GLN A 261 2.29 21.58 -7.32
C GLN A 261 1.33 21.26 -8.49
N ALA A 262 0.48 20.24 -8.32
CA ALA A 262 -0.54 19.90 -9.31
C ALA A 262 -1.56 21.03 -9.51
N PHE A 263 -1.94 21.71 -8.42
CA PHE A 263 -2.82 22.87 -8.46
C PHE A 263 -2.18 24.06 -9.19
N LEU A 264 -0.92 24.38 -8.89
CA LEU A 264 -0.19 25.48 -9.54
C LEU A 264 0.03 25.23 -11.03
N GLN A 265 0.41 24.01 -11.42
CA GLN A 265 0.64 23.65 -12.82
C GLN A 265 -0.62 23.84 -13.68
N ARG A 266 -1.81 23.61 -13.11
CA ARG A 266 -3.08 23.87 -13.80
C ARG A 266 -3.36 25.35 -13.99
N ARG A 267 -3.11 26.16 -12.97
CA ARG A 267 -3.33 27.61 -13.05
C ARG A 267 -2.40 28.29 -14.06
N SER A 268 -1.23 27.71 -14.32
CA SER A 268 -0.30 28.22 -15.33
C SER A 268 -0.67 27.88 -16.77
N VAL A 269 -1.68 27.04 -17.02
CA VAL A 269 -2.18 26.80 -18.38
C VAL A 269 -3.14 27.95 -18.74
N PRO A 270 -2.79 28.84 -19.69
CA PRO A 270 -3.70 29.90 -20.09
C PRO A 270 -4.96 29.27 -20.70
N VAL A 271 -6.13 29.74 -20.26
CA VAL A 271 -7.39 29.44 -20.94
C VAL A 271 -7.26 30.02 -22.34
N SER A 272 -7.13 29.17 -23.35
CA SER A 272 -7.28 29.60 -24.74
C SER A 272 -8.71 30.09 -24.90
N THR A 273 -8.90 31.40 -24.85
CA THR A 273 -10.13 32.07 -25.27
C THR A 273 -10.18 32.05 -26.78
N ASP A 274 -10.42 30.87 -27.36
CA ASP A 274 -10.86 30.74 -28.74
C ASP A 274 -12.38 30.54 -28.69
N ILE A 275 -13.09 31.67 -28.73
CA ILE A 275 -14.48 31.79 -29.18
C ILE A 275 -14.43 32.36 -30.59
#